data_AF-W7S1E1-F1
#
_entry.id   AF-W7S1E1-F1
#
_cell.length_a   1.000
_cell.length_b   1.000
_cell.length_c   1.000
_cell.angle_alpha   90.00
_cell.angle_beta   90.00
_cell.angle_gamma   90.00
#
_symmetry.space_group_name_H-M   'P 1'
#
loop_
_entity.id
_entity.type
_entity.pdbx_description
1 polymer ?
#
loop_
_entity_poly.entity_id
_entity_poly.type
_entity_poly.pdbx_seq_one_letter_code
_entity_poly.pdbx_strand_id
1 'polypeptide(L)'
;MIKVKLYKSVKEPEIYHYFNANKEKLWVYRHKYYDAANKRREKKKSGFKTEKAALKALLEVKAQTLRGETKYIENDNLTVGQWLDIWYESNQKKWKITSRKQREMAIRLQMKPLIGHFKLQQLTKAIYQKHYINELEKTYKPSTVRLLHNLFKIAINAAVEEEILLRNRFTKIAFDEATNVSNKADENYLTPEELGLFLKTAKETENITNYTFLLLIAYTGIRRGEACGLQWKNIDFKNNTITIERTRDQKGTRTPKTKNSLRTIKVEKSVLAQLEKYHTWCKATLFAFGKKIKDTSYVFVSYQTGEPISDSGLLYMTRRVIEKASLPEITLHGLRHTHCTVLLNKGVNVKVIAERLGNTPAMIYEVYGHVLKELEEETVQIFSDSIGANSGAKN
;
A
#
# COMPACT_ATOMS: atom_id res chain seq x y z
N MET A 1 32.97 -27.94 -27.09
CA MET A 1 32.38 -26.91 -28.00
C MET A 1 33.12 -26.93 -29.32
N ILE A 2 32.47 -27.32 -30.41
CA ILE A 2 33.05 -27.28 -31.76
C ILE A 2 33.31 -25.81 -32.12
N LYS A 3 34.55 -25.42 -32.41
CA LYS A 3 34.90 -24.07 -32.86
C LYS A 3 34.34 -23.88 -34.28
N VAL A 4 33.21 -23.20 -34.39
CA VAL A 4 32.63 -22.82 -35.69
C VAL A 4 33.56 -21.82 -36.37
N LYS A 5 34.04 -22.14 -37.58
CA LYS A 5 34.89 -21.26 -38.39
C LYS A 5 34.08 -20.06 -38.86
N LEU A 6 34.57 -18.85 -38.59
CA LEU A 6 33.95 -17.59 -38.99
C LEU A 6 34.69 -17.02 -40.21
N TYR A 7 33.94 -16.55 -41.19
CA TYR A 7 34.44 -15.93 -42.42
C TYR A 7 34.04 -14.45 -42.44
N LYS A 8 35.01 -13.55 -42.61
CA LYS A 8 34.77 -12.10 -42.54
C LYS A 8 33.93 -11.62 -43.74
N SER A 9 33.02 -10.68 -43.50
CA SER A 9 32.33 -9.95 -44.57
C SER A 9 33.33 -9.04 -45.32
N VAL A 10 33.11 -8.89 -46.61
CA VAL A 10 33.86 -7.93 -47.46
C VAL A 10 33.34 -6.50 -47.26
N LYS A 11 32.07 -6.34 -46.90
CA LYS A 11 31.39 -5.02 -46.83
C LYS A 11 31.54 -4.33 -45.48
N GLU A 12 31.53 -5.08 -44.38
CA GLU A 12 31.60 -4.52 -43.03
C GLU A 12 32.55 -5.35 -42.14
N PRO A 13 33.61 -4.76 -41.55
CA PRO A 13 34.67 -5.50 -40.88
C PRO A 13 34.25 -6.21 -39.60
N GLU A 14 33.13 -5.82 -39.00
CA GLU A 14 32.57 -6.41 -37.78
C GLU A 14 31.49 -7.46 -38.05
N ILE A 15 31.22 -7.78 -39.31
CA ILE A 15 30.28 -8.82 -39.74
C ILE A 15 31.05 -10.03 -40.23
N TYR A 16 30.54 -11.21 -39.88
CA TYR A 16 31.05 -12.50 -40.31
C TYR A 16 29.91 -13.41 -40.73
N HIS A 17 30.22 -14.47 -41.48
CA HIS A 17 29.31 -15.57 -41.76
C HIS A 17 29.88 -16.90 -41.30
N TYR A 18 28.98 -17.86 -41.07
CA TYR A 18 29.30 -19.22 -40.66
C TYR A 18 28.25 -20.19 -41.21
N PHE A 19 28.52 -21.49 -41.11
CA PHE A 19 27.58 -22.55 -41.46
C PHE A 19 27.14 -23.26 -40.19
N ASN A 20 25.84 -23.47 -40.02
CA ASN A 20 25.30 -24.27 -38.90
C ASN A 20 25.46 -25.77 -39.18
N ALA A 21 24.97 -26.62 -38.24
CA ALA A 21 25.01 -28.07 -38.40
C ALA A 21 24.28 -28.57 -39.67
N ASN A 22 23.28 -27.82 -40.13
CA ASN A 22 22.48 -28.12 -41.33
C ASN A 22 23.11 -27.55 -42.62
N LYS A 23 24.36 -27.07 -42.57
CA LYS A 23 25.06 -26.40 -43.69
C LYS A 23 24.37 -25.15 -44.21
N GLU A 24 23.50 -24.52 -43.42
CA GLU A 24 22.87 -23.25 -43.78
C GLU A 24 23.83 -22.09 -43.47
N LYS A 25 24.00 -21.18 -44.44
CA LYS A 25 24.80 -19.97 -44.28
C LYS A 25 24.06 -18.97 -43.40
N LEU A 26 24.65 -18.60 -42.27
CA LEU A 26 24.14 -17.61 -41.33
C LEU A 26 25.17 -16.52 -41.07
N TRP A 27 24.70 -15.36 -40.65
CA TRP A 27 25.51 -14.19 -40.38
C TRP A 27 25.54 -13.86 -38.88
N VAL A 28 26.63 -13.23 -38.46
CA VAL A 28 26.90 -12.82 -37.07
C VAL A 28 27.64 -11.48 -37.09
N TYR A 29 27.32 -10.60 -36.15
CA TYR A 29 28.16 -9.42 -35.89
C TYR A 29 28.93 -9.59 -34.58
N ARG A 30 30.07 -8.92 -34.47
CA ARG A 30 30.87 -8.79 -33.24
C ARG A 30 31.31 -7.34 -33.07
N HIS A 31 30.68 -6.63 -32.14
CA HIS A 31 30.98 -5.22 -31.84
C HIS A 31 31.70 -5.09 -30.51
N LYS A 32 32.85 -4.42 -30.49
CA LYS A 32 33.61 -4.15 -29.25
C LYS A 32 33.34 -2.73 -28.79
N TYR A 33 33.06 -2.56 -27.50
CA TYR A 33 32.77 -1.27 -26.88
C TYR A 33 33.39 -1.20 -25.48
N TYR A 34 33.39 -0.02 -24.87
CA TYR A 34 33.79 0.18 -23.48
C TYR A 34 32.53 0.43 -22.65
N ASP A 35 32.40 -0.25 -21.50
CA ASP A 35 31.30 0.00 -20.57
C ASP A 35 31.53 1.30 -19.77
N ALA A 36 30.53 1.70 -18.96
CA ALA A 36 30.61 2.91 -18.14
C ALA A 36 31.76 2.87 -17.10
N ALA A 37 32.30 1.69 -16.78
CA ALA A 37 33.47 1.51 -15.93
C ALA A 37 34.79 1.46 -16.72
N ASN A 38 34.76 1.88 -17.99
CA ASN A 38 35.89 1.86 -18.93
C ASN A 38 36.48 0.46 -19.18
N LYS A 39 35.69 -0.59 -18.97
CA LYS A 39 36.12 -1.98 -19.23
C LYS A 39 35.68 -2.38 -20.64
N ARG A 40 36.61 -2.98 -21.38
CA ARG A 40 36.36 -3.46 -22.75
C ARG A 40 35.39 -4.64 -22.74
N ARG A 41 34.30 -4.54 -23.52
CA ARG A 41 33.26 -5.55 -23.72
C ARG A 41 33.11 -5.89 -25.21
N GLU A 42 32.46 -7.02 -25.49
CA GLU A 42 32.10 -7.44 -26.84
C GLU A 42 30.64 -7.90 -26.88
N LYS A 43 29.82 -7.26 -27.72
CA LYS A 43 28.47 -7.73 -28.04
C LYS A 43 28.53 -8.55 -29.32
N LYS A 44 27.99 -9.76 -29.26
CA LYS A 44 27.84 -10.65 -30.42
C LYS A 44 26.41 -11.14 -30.53
N LYS A 45 25.90 -11.22 -31.76
CA LYS A 45 24.60 -11.84 -32.06
C LYS A 45 24.70 -12.56 -33.40
N SER A 46 24.29 -13.82 -33.42
CA SER A 46 24.37 -14.73 -34.56
C SER A 46 22.97 -15.20 -35.00
N GLY A 47 22.89 -15.90 -36.14
CA GLY A 47 21.65 -16.50 -36.63
C GLY A 47 20.89 -15.66 -37.66
N PHE A 48 21.51 -14.62 -38.20
CA PHE A 48 20.88 -13.80 -39.23
C PHE A 48 20.91 -14.53 -40.59
N LYS A 49 19.77 -14.59 -41.29
CA LYS A 49 19.69 -15.22 -42.62
C LYS A 49 20.42 -14.42 -43.71
N THR A 50 20.58 -13.11 -43.53
CA THR A 50 21.20 -12.22 -44.51
C THR A 50 22.22 -11.28 -43.87
N GLU A 51 23.20 -10.85 -44.65
CA GLU A 51 24.20 -9.85 -44.26
C GLU A 51 23.53 -8.52 -43.87
N LYS A 52 22.52 -8.10 -44.65
CA LYS A 52 21.76 -6.87 -44.39
C LYS A 52 21.07 -6.88 -43.02
N ALA A 53 20.53 -8.03 -42.61
CA ALA A 53 19.90 -8.16 -41.28
C ALA A 53 20.94 -8.08 -40.15
N ALA A 54 22.12 -8.69 -40.34
CA ALA A 54 23.23 -8.57 -39.39
C ALA A 54 23.75 -7.12 -39.32
N LEU A 55 23.85 -6.43 -40.45
CA LEU A 55 24.28 -5.03 -40.53
C LEU A 55 23.31 -4.10 -39.82
N LYS A 56 21.99 -4.25 -40.04
CA LYS A 56 20.98 -3.46 -39.33
C LYS A 56 21.13 -3.60 -37.80
N ALA A 57 21.26 -4.84 -37.31
CA ALA A 57 21.42 -5.09 -35.88
C ALA A 57 22.76 -4.57 -35.33
N LEU A 58 23.84 -4.60 -36.12
CA LEU A 58 25.11 -3.99 -35.75
C LEU A 58 24.99 -2.45 -35.64
N LEU A 59 24.35 -1.81 -36.61
CA LEU A 59 24.15 -0.35 -36.61
C LEU A 59 23.33 0.12 -35.40
N GLU A 60 22.33 -0.65 -34.98
CA GLU A 60 21.57 -0.36 -33.75
C GLU A 60 22.48 -0.37 -32.51
N VAL A 61 23.36 -1.36 -32.38
CA VAL A 61 24.32 -1.46 -31.25
C VAL A 61 25.39 -0.37 -31.33
N LYS A 62 25.88 -0.05 -32.53
CA LYS A 62 26.83 1.07 -32.74
C LYS A 62 26.19 2.39 -32.33
N ALA A 63 24.95 2.65 -32.75
CA ALA A 63 24.23 3.86 -32.38
C ALA A 63 24.00 3.97 -30.86
N GLN A 64 23.63 2.88 -30.19
CA GLN A 64 23.52 2.84 -28.72
C GLN A 64 24.88 3.16 -28.07
N THR A 65 25.95 2.52 -28.52
CA THR A 65 27.29 2.77 -27.99
C THR A 65 27.71 4.24 -28.14
N LEU A 66 27.45 4.84 -29.31
CA LEU A 66 27.73 6.26 -29.58
C LEU A 66 26.92 7.22 -28.70
N ARG A 67 25.69 6.85 -28.31
CA ARG A 67 24.87 7.63 -27.39
C ARG A 67 25.23 7.43 -25.90
N GLY A 68 26.26 6.63 -25.59
CA GLY A 68 26.61 6.28 -24.20
C GLY A 68 25.63 5.29 -23.56
N GLU A 69 24.78 4.65 -24.35
CA GLU A 69 23.69 3.76 -23.92
C GLU A 69 24.19 2.31 -23.67
N THR A 70 25.39 2.14 -23.11
CA THR A 70 26.05 0.83 -23.03
C THR A 70 25.37 -0.13 -22.06
N LYS A 71 24.76 0.39 -20.98
CA LYS A 71 23.98 -0.41 -20.02
C LYS A 71 22.79 -1.12 -20.66
N TYR A 72 22.19 -0.57 -21.70
CA TYR A 72 21.12 -1.26 -22.43
C TYR A 72 21.66 -2.48 -23.20
N ILE A 73 22.86 -2.38 -23.76
CA ILE A 73 23.53 -3.46 -24.48
C ILE A 73 23.88 -4.61 -23.52
N GLU A 74 24.35 -4.27 -22.33
CA GLU A 74 24.73 -5.19 -21.25
C GLU A 74 23.52 -5.96 -20.70
N ASN A 75 22.38 -5.28 -20.54
CA ASN A 75 21.18 -5.84 -19.93
C ASN A 75 20.13 -6.38 -20.93
N ASP A 76 20.48 -6.50 -22.21
CA ASP A 76 19.59 -7.03 -23.28
C ASP A 76 19.08 -8.46 -23.00
N ASN A 77 19.82 -9.26 -22.22
CA ASN A 77 19.41 -10.60 -21.81
C ASN A 77 18.84 -10.69 -20.39
N LEU A 78 18.81 -9.59 -19.64
CA LEU A 78 18.30 -9.57 -18.27
C LEU A 78 16.81 -9.92 -18.28
N THR A 79 16.43 -10.96 -17.54
CA THR A 79 15.02 -11.33 -17.39
C THR A 79 14.33 -10.48 -16.32
N VAL A 80 13.01 -10.44 -16.37
CA VAL A 80 12.20 -9.79 -15.33
C VAL A 80 12.51 -10.38 -13.97
N GLY A 81 12.64 -11.71 -13.86
CA GLY A 81 12.92 -12.38 -12.60
C GLY A 81 14.28 -11.97 -12.01
N GLN A 82 15.32 -11.93 -12.84
CA GLN A 82 16.66 -11.51 -12.44
C GLN A 82 16.69 -10.04 -12.01
N TRP A 83 16.01 -9.16 -12.75
CA TRP A 83 15.88 -7.76 -12.37
C TRP A 83 15.19 -7.60 -11.01
N LEU A 84 14.10 -8.33 -10.77
CA LEU A 84 13.37 -8.25 -9.51
C LEU A 84 14.23 -8.70 -8.32
N ASP A 85 15.13 -9.67 -8.51
CA ASP A 85 16.10 -10.09 -7.48
C ASP A 85 17.11 -8.98 -7.17
N ILE A 86 17.76 -8.44 -8.20
CA ILE A 86 18.72 -7.33 -8.07
C ILE A 86 18.06 -6.14 -7.37
N TRP A 87 16.85 -5.78 -7.81
CA TRP A 87 16.08 -4.68 -7.24
C TRP A 87 15.73 -4.92 -5.77
N TYR A 88 15.27 -6.12 -5.43
CA TYR A 88 14.91 -6.47 -4.06
C TYR A 88 16.15 -6.41 -3.15
N GLU A 89 17.24 -7.04 -3.55
CA GLU A 89 18.48 -7.09 -2.76
C GLU A 89 19.06 -5.69 -2.49
N SER A 90 19.06 -4.84 -3.52
CA SER A 90 19.61 -3.48 -3.45
C SER A 90 18.77 -2.55 -2.56
N ASN A 91 17.47 -2.82 -2.41
CA ASN A 91 16.56 -1.90 -1.74
C ASN A 91 15.95 -2.41 -0.43
N GLN A 92 15.97 -3.72 -0.17
CA GLN A 92 15.29 -4.30 0.99
C GLN A 92 15.71 -3.63 2.31
N LYS A 93 17.00 -3.29 2.48
CA LYS A 93 17.52 -2.67 3.71
C LYS A 93 16.86 -1.31 4.00
N LYS A 94 16.42 -0.57 2.98
CA LYS A 94 15.74 0.73 3.08
C LYS A 94 14.27 0.60 3.51
N TRP A 95 13.68 -0.59 3.37
CA TRP A 95 12.25 -0.81 3.62
C TRP A 95 11.98 -1.33 5.03
N LYS A 96 10.80 -1.02 5.56
CA LYS A 96 10.26 -1.64 6.77
C LYS A 96 10.04 -3.14 6.56
N ILE A 97 10.17 -3.94 7.62
CA ILE A 97 10.04 -5.41 7.58
C ILE A 97 8.74 -5.86 6.89
N THR A 98 7.62 -5.19 7.14
CA THR A 98 6.34 -5.51 6.51
C THR A 98 6.34 -5.30 5.00
N SER A 99 6.97 -4.22 4.53
CA SER A 99 7.10 -3.91 3.11
C SER A 99 8.05 -4.89 2.41
N ARG A 100 9.13 -5.31 3.09
CA ARG A 100 10.01 -6.37 2.60
C ARG A 100 9.26 -7.68 2.37
N LYS A 101 8.49 -8.13 3.36
CA LYS A 101 7.69 -9.36 3.26
C LYS A 101 6.65 -9.28 2.14
N GLN A 102 5.91 -8.17 2.05
CA GLN A 102 4.90 -7.98 1.01
C GLN A 102 5.51 -8.01 -0.40
N ARG A 103 6.63 -7.32 -0.61
CA ARG A 103 7.32 -7.28 -1.90
C ARG A 103 7.92 -8.64 -2.26
N GLU A 104 8.55 -9.31 -1.30
CA GLU A 104 9.09 -10.66 -1.49
C GLU A 104 7.99 -11.63 -1.93
N MET A 105 6.85 -11.66 -1.23
CA MET A 105 5.72 -12.52 -1.57
C MET A 105 5.18 -12.20 -2.96
N ALA A 106 5.02 -10.91 -3.31
CA ALA A 106 4.57 -10.50 -4.63
C ALA A 106 5.54 -10.94 -5.74
N ILE A 107 6.85 -10.81 -5.52
CA ILE A 107 7.87 -11.25 -6.47
C ILE A 107 7.84 -12.77 -6.62
N ARG A 108 7.94 -13.52 -5.51
CA ARG A 108 8.10 -14.98 -5.51
C ARG A 108 6.85 -15.71 -5.98
N LEU A 109 5.67 -15.28 -5.53
CA LEU A 109 4.42 -16.01 -5.78
C LEU A 109 3.70 -15.56 -7.04
N GLN A 110 3.86 -14.30 -7.45
CA GLN A 110 3.05 -13.71 -8.53
C GLN A 110 3.90 -13.29 -9.72
N MET A 111 4.91 -12.45 -9.53
CA MET A 111 5.66 -11.88 -10.66
C MET A 111 6.57 -12.92 -11.33
N LYS A 112 7.40 -13.63 -10.56
CA LYS A 112 8.35 -14.59 -11.12
C LYS A 112 7.68 -15.76 -11.83
N PRO A 113 6.67 -16.43 -11.26
CA PRO A 113 6.03 -17.56 -11.94
C PRO A 113 5.35 -17.16 -13.25
N LEU A 114 4.69 -16.01 -13.27
CA LEU A 114 3.90 -15.57 -14.42
C LEU A 114 4.75 -14.91 -15.52
N ILE A 115 5.68 -14.04 -15.15
CA ILE A 115 6.42 -13.20 -16.11
C ILE A 115 7.94 -13.17 -15.91
N GLY A 116 8.49 -13.89 -14.93
CA GLY A 116 9.91 -13.82 -14.57
C GLY A 116 10.86 -14.27 -15.68
N HIS A 117 10.40 -15.15 -16.57
CA HIS A 117 11.19 -15.73 -17.66
C HIS A 117 11.30 -14.81 -18.89
N PHE A 118 10.42 -13.80 -19.02
CA PHE A 118 10.51 -12.85 -20.13
C PHE A 118 11.75 -11.96 -19.97
N LYS A 119 12.38 -11.62 -21.09
CA LYS A 119 13.43 -10.59 -21.13
C LYS A 119 12.82 -9.22 -20.81
N LEU A 120 13.42 -8.49 -19.88
CA LEU A 120 12.89 -7.23 -19.38
C LEU A 120 12.71 -6.19 -20.50
N GLN A 121 13.72 -6.05 -21.37
CA GLN A 121 13.66 -5.11 -22.51
C GLN A 121 12.62 -5.53 -23.57
N GLN A 122 12.30 -6.81 -23.69
CA GLN A 122 11.34 -7.33 -24.68
C GLN A 122 9.91 -7.45 -24.14
N LEU A 123 9.71 -7.28 -22.84
CA LEU A 123 8.39 -7.31 -22.22
C LEU A 123 7.55 -6.13 -22.72
N THR A 124 6.57 -6.41 -23.59
CA THR A 124 5.63 -5.41 -24.11
C THR A 124 4.42 -5.27 -23.19
N LYS A 125 3.68 -4.16 -23.34
CA LYS A 125 2.42 -3.93 -22.61
C LYS A 125 1.41 -5.05 -22.87
N ALA A 126 1.32 -5.54 -24.11
CA ALA A 126 0.40 -6.62 -24.49
C ALA A 126 0.77 -7.96 -23.84
N ILE A 127 2.06 -8.32 -23.82
CA ILE A 127 2.54 -9.53 -23.13
C ILE A 127 2.25 -9.43 -21.63
N TYR A 128 2.55 -8.27 -21.03
CA TYR A 128 2.31 -8.03 -19.61
C TYR A 128 0.82 -8.10 -19.25
N GLN A 129 -0.06 -7.48 -20.05
CA GLN A 129 -1.51 -7.56 -19.86
C GLN A 129 -1.98 -9.02 -19.87
N LYS A 130 -1.63 -9.75 -20.94
CA LYS A 130 -2.07 -11.13 -21.15
C LYS A 130 -1.56 -12.10 -20.08
N HIS A 131 -0.27 -12.06 -19.79
CA HIS A 131 0.38 -13.08 -18.95
C HIS A 131 0.44 -12.73 -17.47
N TYR A 132 0.23 -11.47 -17.10
CA TYR A 132 0.26 -11.05 -15.70
C TYR A 132 -1.10 -10.56 -15.22
N ILE A 133 -1.62 -9.48 -15.82
CA ILE A 133 -2.84 -8.83 -15.31
C ILE A 133 -4.05 -9.73 -15.45
N ASN A 134 -4.31 -10.24 -16.65
CA ASN A 134 -5.47 -11.10 -16.91
C ASN A 134 -5.40 -12.41 -16.11
N GLU A 135 -4.20 -12.97 -15.87
CA GLU A 135 -4.03 -14.15 -15.02
C GLU A 135 -4.33 -13.84 -13.55
N LEU A 136 -3.90 -12.68 -13.05
CA LEU A 136 -4.22 -12.25 -11.68
C LEU A 136 -5.71 -11.98 -11.49
N GLU A 137 -6.40 -11.41 -12.48
CA GLU A 137 -7.83 -11.10 -12.43
C GLU A 137 -8.71 -12.36 -12.32
N LYS A 138 -8.23 -13.53 -12.78
CA LYS A 138 -8.95 -14.81 -12.60
C LYS A 138 -9.04 -15.26 -11.14
N THR A 139 -8.16 -14.77 -10.27
CA THR A 139 -8.04 -15.28 -8.88
C THR A 139 -8.21 -14.19 -7.84
N TYR A 140 -7.82 -12.95 -8.15
CA TYR A 140 -7.73 -11.86 -7.19
C TYR A 140 -8.73 -10.74 -7.46
N LYS A 141 -9.20 -10.12 -6.37
CA LYS A 141 -9.99 -8.88 -6.43
C LYS A 141 -9.19 -7.75 -7.09
N PRO A 142 -9.85 -6.78 -7.76
CA PRO A 142 -9.17 -5.70 -8.47
C PRO A 142 -8.19 -4.90 -7.61
N SER A 143 -8.53 -4.64 -6.35
CA SER A 143 -7.65 -3.91 -5.42
C SER A 143 -6.31 -4.63 -5.20
N THR A 144 -6.33 -5.97 -5.13
CA THR A 144 -5.13 -6.80 -5.03
C THR A 144 -4.35 -6.78 -6.35
N VAL A 145 -5.01 -6.89 -7.49
CA VAL A 145 -4.36 -6.81 -8.82
C VAL A 145 -3.68 -5.45 -9.01
N ARG A 146 -4.36 -4.35 -8.67
CA ARG A 146 -3.80 -2.99 -8.70
C ARG A 146 -2.60 -2.84 -7.76
N LEU A 147 -2.66 -3.42 -6.56
CA LEU A 147 -1.54 -3.44 -5.63
C LEU A 147 -0.32 -4.14 -6.23
N LEU A 148 -0.50 -5.34 -6.81
CA LEU A 148 0.57 -6.11 -7.45
C LEU A 148 1.16 -5.36 -8.65
N HIS A 149 0.30 -4.76 -9.50
CA HIS A 149 0.73 -3.90 -10.59
C HIS A 149 1.54 -2.70 -10.11
N ASN A 150 1.09 -2.01 -9.05
CA ASN A 150 1.82 -0.88 -8.49
C ASN A 150 3.20 -1.28 -7.95
N LEU A 151 3.31 -2.44 -7.29
CA LEU A 151 4.61 -2.97 -6.85
C LEU A 151 5.53 -3.26 -8.04
N PHE A 152 5.00 -3.86 -9.11
CA PHE A 152 5.75 -4.10 -10.35
C PHE A 152 6.20 -2.78 -10.97
N LYS A 153 5.31 -1.78 -11.04
CA LYS A 153 5.60 -0.46 -11.60
C LYS A 153 6.74 0.25 -10.84
N ILE A 154 6.79 0.12 -9.51
CA ILE A 154 7.90 0.67 -8.70
C ILE A 154 9.22 -0.02 -9.09
N ALA A 155 9.23 -1.35 -9.25
CA ALA A 155 10.42 -2.06 -9.69
C ALA A 155 10.85 -1.66 -11.11
N ILE A 156 9.90 -1.42 -12.02
CA ILE A 156 10.22 -0.96 -13.38
C ILE A 156 10.75 0.47 -13.40
N ASN A 157 10.22 1.37 -12.57
CA ASN A 157 10.75 2.73 -12.46
C ASN A 157 12.20 2.71 -11.98
N ALA A 158 12.54 1.86 -11.01
CA ALA A 158 13.93 1.69 -10.59
C ALA A 158 14.84 1.19 -11.74
N ALA A 159 14.34 0.32 -12.63
CA ALA A 159 15.10 -0.10 -13.82
C ALA A 159 15.31 1.05 -14.82
N VAL A 160 14.41 2.03 -14.85
CA VAL A 160 14.60 3.24 -15.66
C VAL A 160 15.65 4.15 -15.03
N GLU A 161 15.58 4.36 -13.71
CA GLU A 161 16.56 5.14 -12.93
C GLU A 161 17.98 4.55 -13.03
N GLU A 162 18.09 3.21 -13.10
CA GLU A 162 19.37 2.51 -13.27
C GLU A 162 19.83 2.41 -14.74
N GLU A 163 19.08 3.02 -15.68
CA GLU A 163 19.34 3.02 -17.13
C GLU A 163 19.35 1.60 -17.76
N ILE A 164 18.61 0.67 -17.16
CA ILE A 164 18.36 -0.68 -17.69
C ILE A 164 17.22 -0.63 -18.72
N LEU A 165 16.25 0.27 -18.50
CA LEU A 165 15.13 0.54 -19.39
C LEU A 165 15.08 2.02 -19.77
N LEU A 166 14.77 2.32 -21.03
CA LEU A 166 14.67 3.70 -21.51
C LEU A 166 13.48 4.45 -20.89
N ARG A 167 12.38 3.74 -20.69
CA ARG A 167 11.14 4.28 -20.12
C ARG A 167 10.26 3.19 -19.51
N ASN A 168 9.39 3.59 -18.60
CA ASN A 168 8.35 2.69 -18.10
C ASN A 168 7.20 2.58 -19.11
N ARG A 169 6.96 1.37 -19.63
CA ARG A 169 5.91 1.07 -20.62
C ARG A 169 4.60 0.58 -20.00
N PHE A 170 4.59 0.32 -18.70
CA PHE A 170 3.46 -0.30 -17.98
C PHE A 170 2.65 0.75 -17.24
N THR A 171 2.44 1.90 -17.88
CA THR A 171 1.51 2.94 -17.44
C THR A 171 0.17 2.75 -18.16
N LYS A 172 -0.94 3.15 -17.52
CA LYS A 172 -2.29 3.07 -18.12
C LYS A 172 -2.65 1.64 -18.57
N ILE A 173 -2.34 0.65 -17.73
CA ILE A 173 -2.77 -0.74 -17.92
C ILE A 173 -4.30 -0.81 -17.77
N ALA A 174 -4.95 -1.61 -18.62
CA ALA A 174 -6.37 -1.85 -18.51
C ALA A 174 -6.59 -2.85 -17.38
N PHE A 175 -7.52 -2.53 -16.49
CA PHE A 175 -8.02 -3.44 -15.46
C PHE A 175 -9.48 -3.66 -15.75
N ASP A 176 -10.00 -4.83 -15.40
CA ASP A 176 -11.44 -5.07 -15.48
C ASP A 176 -12.19 -4.04 -14.63
N GLU A 177 -12.95 -3.16 -15.31
CA GLU A 177 -13.78 -2.14 -14.69
C GLU A 177 -15.15 -2.70 -14.30
N ALA A 178 -15.52 -3.91 -14.71
CA ALA A 178 -16.79 -4.54 -14.32
C ALA A 178 -16.90 -4.81 -12.81
N THR A 179 -15.80 -4.64 -12.08
CA THR A 179 -15.72 -4.70 -10.62
C THR A 179 -15.29 -3.36 -9.99
N ASN A 180 -15.22 -2.29 -10.79
CA ASN A 180 -15.31 -0.89 -10.34
C ASN A 180 -16.77 -0.47 -10.12
N VAL A 181 -17.72 -1.42 -9.99
CA VAL A 181 -18.90 -1.15 -9.16
C VAL A 181 -18.35 -0.59 -7.87
N SER A 182 -18.69 0.67 -7.58
CA SER A 182 -18.37 1.39 -6.36
C SER A 182 -18.17 0.38 -5.24
N ASN A 183 -16.90 0.17 -4.85
CA ASN A 183 -16.64 -0.71 -3.72
C ASN A 183 -17.53 -0.17 -2.61
N LYS A 184 -18.19 -1.06 -1.87
CA LYS A 184 -18.87 -0.85 -0.58
C LYS A 184 -18.11 0.00 0.46
N ALA A 185 -16.97 0.60 0.11
CA ALA A 185 -16.33 1.69 0.81
C ALA A 185 -17.27 2.87 1.09
N ASP A 186 -18.32 3.08 0.30
CA ASP A 186 -19.35 4.08 0.60
C ASP A 186 -20.26 3.69 1.79
N GLU A 187 -20.16 2.47 2.34
CA GLU A 187 -21.00 2.00 3.47
C GLU A 187 -20.19 1.44 4.65
N ASN A 188 -18.86 1.61 4.70
CA ASN A 188 -18.06 1.16 5.86
C ASN A 188 -18.08 2.21 6.98
N TYR A 189 -19.27 2.71 7.34
CA TYR A 189 -19.53 3.55 8.51
C TYR A 189 -20.95 3.29 9.01
N LEU A 190 -21.28 3.84 10.18
CA LEU A 190 -22.60 3.76 10.79
C LEU A 190 -23.18 5.16 10.92
N THR A 191 -24.50 5.28 10.88
CA THR A 191 -25.18 6.52 11.29
C THR A 191 -24.98 6.78 12.80
N PRO A 192 -25.25 8.00 13.30
CA PRO A 192 -25.23 8.27 14.75
C PRO A 192 -26.13 7.32 15.56
N GLU A 193 -27.31 7.00 15.04
CA GLU A 193 -28.31 6.13 15.67
C GLU A 193 -27.80 4.68 15.71
N GLU A 194 -27.27 4.19 14.58
CA GLU A 194 -26.67 2.86 14.48
C GLU A 194 -25.43 2.72 15.36
N LEU A 195 -24.61 3.76 15.47
CA LEU A 195 -23.47 3.78 16.39
C LEU A 195 -23.92 3.70 17.85
N GLY A 196 -25.01 4.40 18.20
CA GLY A 196 -25.64 4.32 19.51
C GLY A 196 -26.09 2.89 19.85
N LEU A 197 -26.78 2.24 18.91
CA LEU A 197 -27.18 0.84 19.02
C LEU A 197 -25.97 -0.10 19.14
N PHE A 198 -24.97 0.06 18.28
CA PHE A 198 -23.72 -0.71 18.30
C PHE A 198 -23.05 -0.67 19.68
N LEU A 199 -22.90 0.52 20.26
CA LEU A 199 -22.25 0.70 21.56
C LEU A 199 -23.10 0.15 22.71
N LYS A 200 -24.43 0.28 22.64
CA LYS A 200 -25.34 -0.32 23.59
C LYS A 200 -25.22 -1.85 23.57
N THR A 201 -25.32 -2.47 22.40
CA THR A 201 -25.18 -3.92 22.24
C THR A 201 -23.79 -4.40 22.67
N ALA A 202 -22.72 -3.66 22.36
CA ALA A 202 -21.38 -3.98 22.84
C ALA A 202 -21.30 -3.97 24.37
N LYS A 203 -21.93 -3.00 25.04
CA LYS A 203 -21.97 -2.90 26.50
C LYS A 203 -22.68 -4.08 27.15
N GLU A 204 -23.77 -4.54 26.54
CA GLU A 204 -24.63 -5.60 27.07
C GLU A 204 -24.06 -7.01 26.81
N THR A 205 -23.30 -7.18 25.73
CA THR A 205 -23.00 -8.52 25.20
C THR A 205 -21.51 -8.90 25.15
N GLU A 206 -20.61 -7.92 25.29
CA GLU A 206 -19.17 -8.15 25.27
C GLU A 206 -18.54 -7.98 26.65
N ASN A 207 -17.37 -8.59 26.86
CA ASN A 207 -16.61 -8.39 28.08
C ASN A 207 -16.09 -6.94 28.20
N ILE A 208 -15.70 -6.54 29.41
CA ILE A 208 -15.29 -5.17 29.70
C ILE A 208 -14.09 -4.68 28.85
N THR A 209 -13.16 -5.56 28.46
CA THR A 209 -12.04 -5.19 27.58
C THR A 209 -12.55 -4.81 26.20
N ASN A 210 -13.37 -5.67 25.60
CA ASN A 210 -13.89 -5.48 24.25
C ASN A 210 -14.80 -4.24 24.17
N TYR A 211 -15.71 -4.08 25.14
CA TYR A 211 -16.57 -2.89 25.21
C TYR A 211 -15.74 -1.60 25.35
N THR A 212 -14.78 -1.56 26.30
CA THR A 212 -13.94 -0.37 26.51
C THR A 212 -13.12 -0.03 25.27
N PHE A 213 -12.64 -1.05 24.55
CA PHE A 213 -11.89 -0.85 23.30
C PHE A 213 -12.76 -0.26 22.19
N LEU A 214 -13.95 -0.82 21.97
CA LEU A 214 -14.91 -0.35 20.96
C LEU A 214 -15.37 1.08 21.26
N LEU A 215 -15.70 1.37 22.51
CA LEU A 215 -16.08 2.70 22.98
C LEU A 215 -14.97 3.73 22.70
N LEU A 216 -13.72 3.38 23.05
CA LEU A 216 -12.59 4.27 22.82
C LEU A 216 -12.42 4.58 21.32
N ILE A 217 -12.43 3.57 20.45
CA ILE A 217 -12.25 3.78 19.00
C ILE A 217 -13.40 4.62 18.43
N ALA A 218 -14.64 4.33 18.81
CA ALA A 218 -15.82 5.04 18.33
C ALA A 218 -15.78 6.55 18.66
N TYR A 219 -15.37 6.92 19.89
CA TYR A 219 -15.37 8.32 20.34
C TYR A 219 -14.12 9.12 19.95
N THR A 220 -13.02 8.44 19.64
CA THR A 220 -11.73 9.09 19.38
C THR A 220 -11.30 9.01 17.92
N GLY A 221 -11.82 8.03 17.18
CA GLY A 221 -11.41 7.75 15.79
C GLY A 221 -9.96 7.30 15.66
N ILE A 222 -9.26 6.93 16.75
CA ILE A 222 -7.87 6.48 16.69
C ILE A 222 -7.76 5.16 15.94
N ARG A 223 -6.61 4.90 15.31
CA ARG A 223 -6.42 3.64 14.57
C ARG A 223 -6.36 2.46 15.56
N ARG A 224 -6.84 1.29 15.14
CA ARG A 224 -6.76 0.04 15.93
C ARG A 224 -5.38 -0.17 16.55
N GLY A 225 -4.33 -0.09 15.73
CA GLY A 225 -2.96 -0.27 16.21
C GLY A 225 -2.49 0.81 17.18
N GLU A 226 -3.03 2.04 17.11
CA GLU A 226 -2.77 3.10 18.09
C GLU A 226 -3.44 2.73 19.43
N ALA A 227 -4.70 2.31 19.41
CA ALA A 227 -5.42 1.82 20.60
C ALA A 227 -4.69 0.64 21.27
N CYS A 228 -4.27 -0.36 20.50
CA CYS A 228 -3.46 -1.48 21.00
C CYS A 228 -2.08 -1.07 21.54
N GLY A 229 -1.59 0.10 21.14
CA GLY A 229 -0.31 0.66 21.59
C GLY A 229 -0.43 1.59 22.79
N LEU A 230 -1.64 1.90 23.27
CA LEU A 230 -1.81 2.78 24.43
C LEU A 230 -1.28 2.12 25.70
N GLN A 231 -0.58 2.92 26.51
CA GLN A 231 -0.14 2.57 27.86
C GLN A 231 -0.85 3.47 28.87
N TRP A 232 -0.94 3.06 30.13
CA TRP A 232 -1.64 3.84 31.16
C TRP A 232 -1.06 5.25 31.35
N LYS A 233 0.26 5.42 31.21
CA LYS A 233 0.92 6.74 31.22
C LYS A 233 0.44 7.70 30.13
N ASN A 234 -0.25 7.21 29.10
CA ASN A 234 -0.74 8.03 28.01
C ASN A 234 -2.11 8.64 28.28
N ILE A 235 -2.78 8.24 29.36
CA ILE A 235 -4.11 8.73 29.70
C ILE A 235 -3.97 9.74 30.84
N ASP A 236 -4.32 10.99 30.56
CA ASP A 236 -4.38 12.05 31.56
C ASP A 236 -5.85 12.27 31.95
N PHE A 237 -6.25 11.65 33.05
CA PHE A 237 -7.60 11.76 33.62
C PHE A 237 -7.91 13.17 34.14
N LYS A 238 -6.90 13.96 34.52
CA LYS A 238 -7.10 15.32 35.04
C LYS A 238 -7.43 16.29 33.91
N ASN A 239 -6.69 16.22 32.81
CA ASN A 239 -6.86 17.11 31.66
C ASN A 239 -7.81 16.54 30.59
N ASN A 240 -8.35 15.33 30.82
CA ASN A 240 -9.20 14.60 29.89
C ASN A 240 -8.55 14.37 28.52
N THR A 241 -7.29 13.89 28.50
CA THR A 241 -6.56 13.69 27.25
C THR A 241 -5.95 12.30 27.11
N ILE A 242 -5.77 11.87 25.86
CA ILE A 242 -5.01 10.68 25.50
C ILE A 242 -3.90 11.05 24.54
N THR A 243 -2.67 10.67 24.87
CA THR A 243 -1.48 10.90 24.05
C THR A 243 -1.15 9.66 23.22
N ILE A 244 -1.13 9.83 21.91
CA ILE A 244 -0.89 8.77 20.93
C ILE A 244 0.54 8.91 20.44
N GLU A 245 1.39 7.97 20.85
CA GLU A 245 2.83 8.02 20.54
C GLU A 245 3.39 6.73 19.92
N ARG A 246 2.58 5.67 19.83
CA ARG A 246 3.00 4.37 19.28
C ARG A 246 1.87 3.60 18.66
N THR A 247 2.24 2.59 17.88
CA THR A 247 1.32 1.57 17.38
C THR A 247 1.83 0.18 17.73
N ARG A 248 0.92 -0.75 18.05
CA ARG A 248 1.24 -2.15 18.29
C ARG A 248 0.36 -3.03 17.40
N ASP A 249 0.97 -4.07 16.84
CA ASP A 249 0.28 -5.18 16.17
C ASP A 249 0.91 -6.52 16.60
N GLN A 250 0.52 -7.62 15.93
CA GLN A 250 1.10 -8.95 16.17
C GLN A 250 2.62 -9.03 15.99
N LYS A 251 3.23 -8.06 15.30
CA LYS A 251 4.68 -8.01 15.04
C LYS A 251 5.41 -7.10 16.05
N GLY A 252 4.71 -6.67 17.09
CA GLY A 252 5.25 -5.86 18.18
C GLY A 252 4.97 -4.37 18.04
N THR A 253 5.63 -3.61 18.91
CA THR A 253 5.44 -2.17 19.06
C THR A 253 6.35 -1.41 18.09
N ARG A 254 5.80 -0.38 17.46
CA ARG A 254 6.51 0.48 16.51
C ARG A 254 6.13 1.93 16.73
N THR A 255 7.03 2.84 16.35
CA THR A 255 6.68 4.25 16.23
C THR A 255 5.69 4.45 15.07
N PRO A 256 4.80 5.44 15.18
CA PRO A 256 3.83 5.72 14.13
C PRO A 256 4.51 6.08 12.81
N LYS A 257 3.80 5.88 11.69
CA LYS A 257 4.39 6.03 10.35
C LYS A 257 4.72 7.49 9.99
N THR A 258 4.05 8.48 10.58
CA THR A 258 4.15 9.90 10.21
C THR A 258 4.29 10.78 11.46
N LYS A 259 4.91 11.95 11.31
CA LYS A 259 5.01 12.95 12.42
C LYS A 259 3.64 13.32 12.97
N ASN A 260 2.65 13.55 12.10
CA ASN A 260 1.25 13.87 12.48
C ASN A 260 0.54 12.77 13.27
N SER A 261 1.08 11.55 13.30
CA SER A 261 0.50 10.50 14.12
C SER A 261 0.78 10.68 15.61
N LEU A 262 1.85 11.41 15.97
CA LEU A 262 2.16 11.81 17.35
C LEU A 262 1.27 12.98 17.74
N ARG A 263 0.32 12.75 18.65
CA ARG A 263 -0.68 13.75 19.01
C ARG A 263 -1.31 13.49 20.36
N THR A 264 -1.84 14.53 20.96
CA THR A 264 -2.68 14.45 22.16
C THR A 264 -4.09 14.87 21.80
N ILE A 265 -5.08 14.04 22.13
CA ILE A 265 -6.49 14.31 21.83
C ILE A 265 -7.28 14.50 23.12
N LYS A 266 -8.21 15.47 23.10
CA LYS A 266 -9.23 15.57 24.15
C LYS A 266 -10.27 14.46 23.98
N VAL A 267 -10.66 13.88 25.10
CA VAL A 267 -11.58 12.74 25.18
C VAL A 267 -12.75 13.12 26.07
N GLU A 268 -13.93 12.63 25.69
CA GLU A 268 -15.16 12.87 26.43
C GLU A 268 -15.11 12.15 27.81
N LYS A 269 -15.73 12.76 28.82
CA LYS A 269 -15.61 12.34 30.23
C LYS A 269 -16.19 10.94 30.47
N SER A 270 -17.28 10.55 29.82
CA SER A 270 -17.86 9.21 29.93
C SER A 270 -16.91 8.11 29.45
N VAL A 271 -16.11 8.37 28.41
CA VAL A 271 -15.07 7.43 27.94
C VAL A 271 -13.98 7.27 29.01
N LEU A 272 -13.56 8.36 29.64
CA LEU A 272 -12.57 8.32 30.72
C LEU A 272 -13.09 7.62 31.97
N ALA A 273 -14.34 7.87 32.35
CA ALA A 273 -14.99 7.14 33.45
C ALA A 273 -15.03 5.63 33.17
N GLN A 274 -15.32 5.21 31.94
CA GLN A 274 -15.23 3.80 31.56
C GLN A 274 -13.79 3.27 31.62
N LEU A 275 -12.79 4.06 31.22
CA LEU A 275 -11.37 3.70 31.34
C LEU A 275 -10.91 3.58 32.80
N GLU A 276 -11.41 4.40 33.72
CA GLU A 276 -11.15 4.27 35.16
C GLU A 276 -11.74 2.97 35.72
N LYS A 277 -13.00 2.68 35.38
CA LYS A 277 -13.64 1.40 35.73
C LYS A 277 -12.84 0.22 35.18
N TYR A 278 -12.40 0.31 33.93
CA TYR A 278 -11.58 -0.70 33.28
C TYR A 278 -10.19 -0.84 33.93
N HIS A 279 -9.58 0.26 34.38
CA HIS A 279 -8.30 0.26 35.08
C HIS A 279 -8.37 -0.54 36.38
N THR A 280 -9.44 -0.35 37.16
CA THR A 280 -9.69 -1.13 38.39
C THR A 280 -9.85 -2.62 38.09
N TRP A 281 -10.61 -2.95 37.04
CA TRP A 281 -10.72 -4.34 36.59
C TRP A 281 -9.36 -4.92 36.16
N CYS A 282 -8.56 -4.17 35.40
CA CYS A 282 -7.22 -4.60 34.96
C CYS A 282 -6.30 -4.89 36.14
N LYS A 283 -6.34 -4.06 37.20
CA LYS A 283 -5.58 -4.30 38.44
C LYS A 283 -5.93 -5.65 39.06
N ALA A 284 -7.23 -5.93 39.20
CA ALA A 284 -7.69 -7.19 39.78
C ALA A 284 -7.34 -8.39 38.90
N THR A 285 -7.60 -8.32 37.59
CA THR A 285 -7.30 -9.39 36.64
C THR A 285 -5.81 -9.69 36.54
N LEU A 286 -4.96 -8.66 36.40
CA LEU A 286 -3.52 -8.87 36.33
C LEU A 286 -2.97 -9.42 37.64
N PHE A 287 -3.49 -8.97 38.79
CA PHE A 287 -3.10 -9.51 40.09
C PHE A 287 -3.42 -11.00 40.20
N ALA A 288 -4.58 -11.45 39.72
CA ALA A 288 -4.93 -12.87 39.67
C ALA A 288 -3.97 -13.71 38.79
N PHE A 289 -3.33 -13.08 37.80
CA PHE A 289 -2.25 -13.68 36.99
C PHE A 289 -0.84 -13.46 37.57
N GLY A 290 -0.71 -12.97 38.80
CA GLY A 290 0.58 -12.69 39.44
C GLY A 290 1.33 -11.48 38.87
N LYS A 291 0.63 -10.59 38.16
CA LYS A 291 1.21 -9.41 37.47
C LYS A 291 0.74 -8.12 38.14
N LYS A 292 1.66 -7.16 38.29
CA LYS A 292 1.32 -5.79 38.75
C LYS A 292 1.17 -4.85 37.57
N ILE A 293 0.13 -4.01 37.59
CA ILE A 293 -0.01 -2.94 36.61
C ILE A 293 1.04 -1.86 36.85
N LYS A 294 1.62 -1.35 35.76
CA LYS A 294 2.58 -0.23 35.75
C LYS A 294 2.09 0.83 34.79
N ASP A 295 2.63 2.03 34.89
CA ASP A 295 2.36 3.12 33.96
C ASP A 295 2.73 2.76 32.50
N THR A 296 3.72 1.88 32.33
CA THR A 296 4.15 1.34 31.03
C THR A 296 3.37 0.09 30.60
N SER A 297 2.44 -0.41 31.41
CA SER A 297 1.57 -1.51 31.00
C SER A 297 0.62 -1.05 29.90
N TYR A 298 0.39 -1.90 28.90
CA TYR A 298 -0.60 -1.62 27.88
C TYR A 298 -2.00 -1.56 28.48
N VAL A 299 -2.83 -0.65 27.97
CA VAL A 299 -4.18 -0.41 28.47
C VAL A 299 -5.05 -1.65 28.28
N PHE A 300 -5.08 -2.18 27.05
CA PHE A 300 -5.96 -3.29 26.70
C PHE A 300 -5.27 -4.64 26.85
N VAL A 301 -5.80 -5.46 27.75
CA VAL A 301 -5.30 -6.80 28.06
C VAL A 301 -6.38 -7.85 27.89
N SER A 302 -6.01 -9.06 27.48
CA SER A 302 -6.91 -10.19 27.37
C SER A 302 -7.41 -10.62 28.74
N TYR A 303 -8.73 -10.77 28.88
CA TYR A 303 -9.34 -11.27 30.12
C TYR A 303 -8.95 -12.73 30.43
N GLN A 304 -8.51 -13.49 29.44
CA GLN A 304 -8.14 -14.91 29.59
C GLN A 304 -6.68 -15.12 29.98
N THR A 305 -5.78 -14.19 29.63
CA THR A 305 -4.32 -14.39 29.78
C THR A 305 -3.61 -13.25 30.50
N GLY A 306 -4.26 -12.10 30.66
CA GLY A 306 -3.62 -10.87 31.15
C GLY A 306 -2.55 -10.31 30.21
N GLU A 307 -2.38 -10.87 29.01
CA GLU A 307 -1.45 -10.37 28.01
C GLU A 307 -2.07 -9.26 27.16
N PRO A 308 -1.29 -8.32 26.60
CA PRO A 308 -1.83 -7.28 25.72
C PRO A 308 -2.53 -7.90 24.51
N ILE A 309 -3.75 -7.43 24.24
CA ILE A 309 -4.62 -7.98 23.17
C ILE A 309 -3.94 -8.01 21.79
N SER A 310 -4.32 -8.97 20.95
CA SER A 310 -3.81 -9.13 19.58
C SER A 310 -4.89 -8.83 18.53
N ASP A 311 -4.47 -8.56 17.30
CA ASP A 311 -5.36 -8.11 16.22
C ASP A 311 -6.51 -9.06 15.88
N SER A 312 -6.34 -10.37 16.10
CA SER A 312 -7.31 -11.39 15.67
C SER A 312 -8.62 -11.28 16.47
N GLY A 313 -8.53 -11.18 17.80
CA GLY A 313 -9.71 -11.12 18.68
C GLY A 313 -10.58 -9.88 18.44
N LEU A 314 -9.94 -8.79 18.02
CA LEU A 314 -10.59 -7.51 17.75
C LEU A 314 -11.50 -7.54 16.50
N LEU A 315 -11.14 -8.31 15.48
CA LEU A 315 -11.99 -8.49 14.30
C LEU A 315 -13.27 -9.25 14.67
N TYR A 316 -13.13 -10.36 15.39
CA TYR A 316 -14.27 -11.20 15.76
C TYR A 316 -15.24 -10.50 16.71
N MET A 317 -14.76 -9.71 17.67
CA MET A 317 -15.68 -8.98 18.56
C MET A 317 -16.54 -7.97 17.80
N THR A 318 -15.99 -7.29 16.79
CA THR A 318 -16.75 -6.28 16.02
C THR A 318 -17.87 -6.97 15.24
N ARG A 319 -17.56 -8.09 14.58
CA ARG A 319 -18.54 -8.92 13.87
C ARG A 319 -19.65 -9.43 14.79
N ARG A 320 -19.29 -9.96 15.97
CA ARG A 320 -20.29 -10.42 16.94
C ARG A 320 -21.26 -9.31 17.37
N VAL A 321 -20.77 -8.10 17.60
CA VAL A 321 -21.63 -6.97 18.00
C VAL A 321 -22.54 -6.58 16.84
N ILE A 322 -22.02 -6.49 15.61
CA ILE A 322 -22.81 -6.18 14.41
C ILE A 322 -23.93 -7.23 14.20
N GLU A 323 -23.58 -8.51 14.26
CA GLU A 323 -24.53 -9.62 14.09
C GLU A 323 -25.64 -9.58 15.15
N LYS A 324 -25.28 -9.32 16.43
CA LYS A 324 -26.26 -9.22 17.51
C LYS A 324 -27.13 -7.97 17.42
N ALA A 325 -26.60 -6.88 16.89
CA ALA A 325 -27.33 -5.62 16.71
C ALA A 325 -28.11 -5.58 15.39
N SER A 326 -27.97 -6.59 14.52
CA SER A 326 -28.53 -6.62 13.16
C SER A 326 -28.13 -5.38 12.34
N LEU A 327 -26.88 -4.93 12.49
CA LEU A 327 -26.35 -3.75 11.82
C LEU A 327 -25.64 -4.09 10.49
N PRO A 328 -25.41 -3.11 9.61
CA PRO A 328 -24.57 -3.28 8.43
C PRO A 328 -23.14 -3.75 8.78
N GLU A 329 -22.53 -4.57 7.91
CA GLU A 329 -21.16 -5.06 8.14
C GLU A 329 -20.15 -3.91 8.01
N ILE A 330 -19.59 -3.49 9.15
CA ILE A 330 -18.46 -2.57 9.21
C ILE A 330 -17.20 -3.25 9.76
N THR A 331 -16.06 -2.64 9.47
CA THR A 331 -14.78 -2.99 10.08
C THR A 331 -14.48 -2.11 11.30
N LEU A 332 -13.45 -2.45 12.08
CA LEU A 332 -12.91 -1.51 13.09
C LEU A 332 -12.42 -0.20 12.49
N HIS A 333 -11.96 -0.22 11.23
CA HIS A 333 -11.65 1.01 10.53
C HIS A 333 -12.93 1.79 10.22
N GLY A 334 -14.04 1.08 9.98
CA GLY A 334 -15.35 1.67 9.80
C GLY A 334 -15.81 2.51 10.98
N LEU A 335 -15.54 2.11 12.23
CA LEU A 335 -15.81 2.99 13.39
C LEU A 335 -15.03 4.31 13.35
N ARG A 336 -13.82 4.32 12.81
CA ARG A 336 -13.07 5.56 12.56
C ARG A 336 -13.69 6.37 11.43
N HIS A 337 -14.18 5.71 10.37
CA HIS A 337 -14.94 6.39 9.33
C HIS A 337 -16.20 7.02 9.91
N THR A 338 -16.99 6.30 10.71
CA THR A 338 -18.12 6.83 11.46
C THR A 338 -17.76 8.08 12.24
N HIS A 339 -16.70 8.02 13.06
CA HIS A 339 -16.24 9.20 13.83
C HIS A 339 -15.94 10.40 12.92
N CYS A 340 -15.28 10.17 11.78
CA CYS A 340 -14.96 11.23 10.83
C CYS A 340 -16.20 11.80 10.16
N THR A 341 -17.05 10.94 9.60
CA THR A 341 -18.29 11.30 8.90
C THR A 341 -19.23 12.08 9.82
N VAL A 342 -19.41 11.64 11.07
CA VAL A 342 -20.23 12.37 12.05
C VAL A 342 -19.70 13.78 12.30
N LEU A 343 -18.39 13.97 12.44
CA LEU A 343 -17.81 15.30 12.62
C LEU A 343 -17.92 16.17 11.36
N LEU A 344 -17.74 15.57 10.17
CA LEU A 344 -17.90 16.28 8.89
C LEU A 344 -19.33 16.77 8.71
N ASN A 345 -20.33 15.91 8.94
CA ASN A 345 -21.75 16.27 8.83
C ASN A 345 -22.19 17.34 9.84
N LYS A 346 -21.42 17.54 10.91
CA LYS A 346 -21.63 18.63 11.88
C LYS A 346 -20.84 19.90 11.54
N GLY A 347 -20.25 19.99 10.34
CA GLY A 347 -19.52 21.15 9.86
C GLY A 347 -18.18 21.39 10.56
N VAL A 348 -17.62 20.38 11.25
CA VAL A 348 -16.32 20.54 11.92
C VAL A 348 -15.23 20.69 10.87
N ASN A 349 -14.36 21.67 11.07
CA ASN A 349 -13.30 22.00 10.13
C ASN A 349 -12.41 20.76 9.80
N VAL A 350 -12.22 20.49 8.51
CA VAL A 350 -11.45 19.35 8.00
C VAL A 350 -10.03 19.28 8.57
N LYS A 351 -9.37 20.42 8.81
CA LYS A 351 -8.04 20.48 9.42
C LYS A 351 -8.07 19.94 10.85
N VAL A 352 -9.06 20.33 11.65
CA VAL A 352 -9.23 19.87 13.03
C VAL A 352 -9.48 18.36 13.08
N ILE A 353 -10.33 17.86 12.18
CA ILE A 353 -10.60 16.41 12.05
C ILE A 353 -9.31 15.68 11.65
N ALA A 354 -8.57 16.18 10.66
CA ALA A 354 -7.32 15.58 10.21
C ALA A 354 -6.28 15.51 11.35
N GLU A 355 -6.10 16.59 12.09
CA GLU A 355 -5.21 16.64 13.27
C GLU A 355 -5.65 15.64 14.33
N ARG A 356 -6.93 15.60 14.70
CA ARG A 356 -7.49 14.63 15.67
C ARG A 356 -7.25 13.18 15.24
N LEU A 357 -7.41 12.89 13.95
CA LEU A 357 -7.28 11.56 13.39
C LEU A 357 -5.82 11.19 13.08
N GLY A 358 -4.87 12.11 13.18
CA GLY A 358 -3.48 11.91 12.77
C GLY A 358 -3.35 11.63 11.27
N ASN A 359 -4.12 12.38 10.48
CA ASN A 359 -4.18 12.37 9.02
C ASN A 359 -3.75 13.75 8.47
N THR A 360 -3.73 13.91 7.14
CA THR A 360 -3.61 15.20 6.47
C THR A 360 -4.97 15.60 5.91
N PRO A 361 -5.28 16.91 5.77
CA PRO A 361 -6.53 17.35 5.16
C PRO A 361 -6.78 16.71 3.78
N ALA A 362 -5.74 16.63 2.94
CA ALA A 362 -5.82 15.97 1.64
C ALA A 362 -6.30 14.51 1.71
N MET A 363 -5.89 13.75 2.75
CA MET A 363 -6.35 12.37 2.92
C MET A 363 -7.82 12.32 3.37
N ILE A 364 -8.30 13.34 4.10
CA ILE A 364 -9.71 13.44 4.47
C ILE A 364 -10.54 13.76 3.22
N TYR A 365 -10.13 14.73 2.39
CA TYR A 365 -10.82 15.03 1.13
C TYR A 365 -10.83 13.84 0.16
N GLU A 366 -9.74 13.09 0.05
CA GLU A 366 -9.67 11.90 -0.82
C GLU A 366 -10.62 10.78 -0.35
N VAL A 367 -10.72 10.57 0.97
CA VAL A 367 -11.49 9.46 1.54
C VAL A 367 -12.97 9.80 1.75
N TYR A 368 -13.28 11.05 2.11
CA TYR A 368 -14.62 11.51 2.47
C TYR A 368 -15.17 12.56 1.49
N GLY A 369 -14.63 12.59 0.27
CA GLY A 369 -15.00 13.59 -0.73
C GLY A 369 -16.48 13.55 -1.11
N HIS A 370 -17.16 12.40 -1.02
CA HIS A 370 -18.61 12.32 -1.28
C HIS A 370 -19.42 13.08 -0.22
N VAL A 371 -19.15 12.85 1.07
CA VAL A 371 -19.80 13.55 2.19
C VAL A 371 -19.62 15.07 2.09
N LEU A 372 -18.42 15.50 1.69
CA LEU A 372 -18.11 16.92 1.57
C LEU A 372 -18.82 17.59 0.38
N LYS A 373 -19.10 16.85 -0.70
CA LYS A 373 -19.89 17.37 -1.84
C LYS A 373 -21.35 17.58 -1.46
N GLU A 374 -21.94 16.66 -0.70
CA GLU A 374 -23.31 16.82 -0.18
C GLU A 374 -23.43 18.08 0.69
N LEU A 375 -22.45 18.35 1.56
CA LEU A 375 -22.38 19.58 2.35
C LEU A 375 -22.19 20.86 1.51
N GLU A 376 -21.49 20.77 0.38
CA GLU A 376 -21.29 21.91 -0.54
C GLU A 376 -22.61 22.30 -1.21
N GLU A 377 -23.43 21.32 -1.61
CA GLU A 377 -24.77 21.55 -2.17
C GLU A 377 -25.71 22.24 -1.16
N GLU A 378 -25.64 21.86 0.12
CA GLU A 378 -26.37 22.55 1.20
C GLU A 378 -25.88 24.01 1.43
N THR A 379 -24.60 24.29 1.16
CA THR A 379 -23.99 25.60 1.41
C THR A 379 -24.47 26.68 0.44
N VAL A 380 -24.90 26.31 -0.77
CA VAL A 380 -25.44 27.26 -1.77
C VAL A 380 -26.68 27.99 -1.22
N GLN A 381 -27.48 27.31 -0.40
CA GLN A 381 -28.65 27.88 0.23
C GLN A 381 -28.28 28.83 1.39
N ILE A 382 -27.26 28.49 2.17
CA ILE A 382 -26.81 29.25 3.35
C ILE A 382 -26.40 30.68 2.98
N PHE A 383 -25.68 30.88 1.88
CA PHE A 383 -25.27 32.22 1.46
C PHE A 383 -26.48 33.08 1.05
N SER A 384 -27.42 32.49 0.32
CA SER A 384 -28.65 33.17 -0.10
C SER A 384 -29.52 33.55 1.10
N ASP A 385 -29.65 32.66 2.09
CA ASP A 385 -30.39 32.91 3.33
C ASP A 385 -29.70 33.97 4.21
N SER A 386 -28.36 33.99 4.21
CA SER A 386 -27.55 34.96 4.97
C SER A 386 -27.64 36.38 4.41
N ILE A 387 -27.89 36.53 3.11
CA ILE A 387 -28.05 37.84 2.46
C ILE A 387 -29.53 38.24 2.35
N GLY A 388 -30.43 37.29 2.14
CA GLY A 388 -31.87 37.53 1.96
C GLY A 388 -32.63 37.94 3.23
N ALA A 389 -32.10 37.66 4.42
CA ALA A 389 -32.74 38.04 5.69
C ALA A 389 -32.60 39.53 6.06
N ASN A 390 -31.77 40.31 5.33
CA ASN A 390 -31.51 41.73 5.66
C ASN A 390 -32.00 42.74 4.61
N SER A 391 -32.68 42.32 3.54
CA SER A 391 -33.20 43.24 2.50
C SER A 391 -34.70 43.55 2.62
N GLY A 392 -35.34 43.21 3.75
CA GLY A 392 -36.79 43.34 3.95
C GLY A 392 -37.22 44.25 5.10
N ALA A 393 -36.56 45.38 5.35
CA ALA A 393 -37.11 46.42 6.22
C ALA A 393 -36.47 47.79 5.97
N LYS A 394 -37.16 48.63 5.19
CA LYS A 394 -37.43 50.07 5.42
C LYS A 394 -37.72 50.76 4.09
N ASN A 395 -39.00 50.93 3.78
CA ASN A 395 -39.53 52.17 3.23
C ASN A 395 -40.81 52.50 4.00
#